data_AF-A0AAW2ZJ74-F1
#
_entry.id   AF-A0AAW2ZJ74-F1
#
_cell.length_a   1.000
_cell.length_b   1.000
_cell.length_c   1.000
_cell.angle_alpha   90.00
_cell.angle_beta   90.00
_cell.angle_gamma   90.00
#
_symmetry.space_group_name_H-M   'P 1'
#
loop_
_entity.id
_entity.type
_entity.pdbx_description
1 polymer ?
#
loop_
_entity_poly.entity_id
_entity_poly.type
_entity_poly.pdbx_seq_one_letter_code
_entity_poly.pdbx_strand_id
1 'polypeptide(L)'
;MLKIVCLLLALTVICTAQNITVSLYYESHCPGCQSLIISDLTRLQNADGVKEIVNLRLIPYGNAREKEQGGKYVFTCQHGEKECEGNAIEQCLITTYGNTWSAFAEIVCLEKQFRSGAEGSRALSSCVQNKELLNKVKSCVTGDKINSIMHENAQETAQLQPPHKYVPWLVIDGQHIEDYGDDLLGYVCARYKGTKPAGCRRSNRANVCLNE
;
A
#
# COMPACT_ATOMS: atom_id res chain seq x y z
N MET A 1 -3.59 -66.33 -11.61
CA MET A 1 -3.17 -65.08 -12.30
C MET A 1 -3.70 -63.90 -11.50
N LEU A 2 -2.83 -63.18 -10.77
CA LEU A 2 -3.22 -62.03 -9.97
C LEU A 2 -2.79 -60.75 -10.71
N LYS A 3 -3.73 -60.00 -11.27
CA LYS A 3 -3.46 -58.72 -11.94
C LYS A 3 -3.38 -57.64 -10.86
N ILE A 4 -2.17 -57.23 -10.50
CA ILE A 4 -1.93 -56.03 -9.69
C ILE A 4 -2.26 -54.82 -10.56
N VAL A 5 -3.35 -54.12 -10.22
CA VAL A 5 -3.68 -52.82 -10.81
C VAL A 5 -2.96 -51.77 -9.99
N CYS A 6 -1.91 -51.18 -10.56
CA CYS A 6 -1.19 -50.06 -9.95
C CYS A 6 -2.00 -48.78 -10.21
N LEU A 7 -2.77 -48.34 -9.21
CA LEU A 7 -3.52 -47.09 -9.29
C LEU A 7 -2.55 -45.91 -9.08
N LEU A 8 -2.05 -45.34 -10.17
CA LEU A 8 -1.27 -44.10 -10.15
C LEU A 8 -2.21 -42.94 -9.77
N LEU A 9 -2.24 -42.58 -8.48
CA LEU A 9 -2.82 -41.33 -8.01
C LEU A 9 -1.93 -40.18 -8.54
N ALA A 10 -2.34 -39.57 -9.65
CA ALA A 10 -1.76 -38.32 -10.09
C ALA A 10 -2.11 -37.24 -9.06
N LEU A 11 -1.14 -36.89 -8.21
CA LEU A 11 -1.21 -35.71 -7.36
C LEU A 11 -1.23 -34.49 -8.28
N THR A 12 -2.42 -33.97 -8.57
CA THR A 12 -2.57 -32.66 -9.20
C THR A 12 -2.04 -31.62 -8.22
N VAL A 13 -0.81 -31.17 -8.43
CA VAL A 13 -0.26 -30.00 -7.75
C VAL A 13 -1.06 -28.80 -8.28
N ILE A 14 -2.07 -28.37 -7.52
CA ILE A 14 -2.77 -27.12 -7.79
C ILE A 14 -1.80 -26.00 -7.41
N CYS A 15 -1.06 -25.49 -8.40
CA CYS A 15 -0.27 -24.29 -8.23
C CYS A 15 -1.25 -23.09 -8.16
N THR A 16 -1.72 -22.75 -6.96
CA THR A 16 -2.43 -21.49 -6.77
C THR A 16 -1.44 -20.36 -7.03
N ALA A 17 -1.80 -19.42 -7.90
CA ALA A 17 -0.94 -18.27 -8.15
C ALA A 17 -0.86 -17.44 -6.87
N GLN A 18 0.37 -17.06 -6.49
CA GLN A 18 0.59 -16.17 -5.37
C GLN A 18 0.12 -14.75 -5.72
N ASN A 19 -0.48 -14.06 -4.75
CA ASN A 19 -0.85 -12.65 -4.89
C ASN A 19 0.40 -11.80 -5.13
N ILE A 20 0.24 -10.74 -5.92
CA ILE A 20 1.30 -9.74 -6.12
C ILE A 20 1.36 -8.88 -4.87
N THR A 21 2.56 -8.74 -4.30
CA THR A 21 2.76 -7.78 -3.21
C THR A 21 3.17 -6.44 -3.78
N VAL A 22 2.33 -5.42 -3.57
CA VAL A 22 2.61 -4.03 -3.92
C VAL A 22 2.88 -3.30 -2.62
N SER A 23 4.12 -2.90 -2.39
CA SER A 23 4.52 -2.11 -1.22
C SER A 23 4.87 -0.69 -1.65
N LEU A 24 4.32 0.30 -0.96
CA LEU A 24 4.64 1.70 -1.16
C LEU A 24 5.25 2.25 0.12
N TYR A 25 6.49 2.76 0.01
CA TYR A 25 7.14 3.53 1.06
C TYR A 25 6.99 5.02 0.72
N TYR A 26 6.41 5.77 1.65
CA TYR A 26 5.90 7.11 1.33
C TYR A 26 5.81 8.05 2.55
N GLU A 27 5.46 9.30 2.27
CA GLU A 27 5.20 10.36 3.25
C GLU A 27 3.83 10.98 2.98
N SER A 28 3.05 11.19 4.03
CA SER A 28 1.69 11.77 3.98
C SER A 28 1.61 13.18 3.36
N HIS A 29 2.71 13.93 3.37
CA HIS A 29 2.76 15.30 2.86
C HIS A 29 3.60 15.45 1.59
N CYS A 30 4.05 14.35 0.98
CA CYS A 30 4.74 14.38 -0.30
C CYS A 30 3.72 14.40 -1.47
N PRO A 31 3.75 15.40 -2.37
CA PRO A 31 2.80 15.49 -3.47
C PRO A 31 2.80 14.28 -4.42
N GLY A 32 3.98 13.68 -4.67
CA GLY A 32 4.12 12.48 -5.49
C GLY A 32 3.47 11.25 -4.84
N CYS A 33 3.70 11.06 -3.54
CA CYS A 33 3.10 10.00 -2.74
C CYS A 33 1.56 10.09 -2.75
N GLN A 34 1.04 11.28 -2.45
CA GLN A 34 -0.38 11.60 -2.53
C GLN A 34 -0.96 11.25 -3.89
N SER A 35 -0.27 11.59 -4.99
CA SER A 35 -0.78 11.36 -6.35
C SER A 35 -0.88 9.88 -6.66
N LEU A 36 0.13 9.10 -6.29
CA LEU A 36 0.16 7.67 -6.49
C LEU A 36 -0.95 6.98 -5.68
N ILE A 37 -1.18 7.37 -4.43
CA ILE A 37 -2.25 6.81 -3.58
C ILE A 37 -3.64 7.19 -4.11
N ILE A 38 -3.87 8.48 -4.34
CA ILE A 38 -5.18 9.02 -4.77
C ILE A 38 -5.55 8.54 -6.18
N SER A 39 -4.57 8.30 -7.06
CA SER A 39 -4.82 7.98 -8.47
C SER A 39 -4.54 6.51 -8.76
N ASP A 40 -3.27 6.09 -8.73
CA ASP A 40 -2.86 4.78 -9.24
C ASP A 40 -3.36 3.63 -8.36
N LEU A 41 -3.20 3.73 -7.04
CA LEU A 41 -3.69 2.70 -6.12
C LEU A 41 -5.22 2.67 -6.04
N THR A 42 -5.89 3.82 -6.21
CA THR A 42 -7.35 3.87 -6.34
C THR A 42 -7.83 3.17 -7.62
N ARG A 43 -7.09 3.28 -8.74
CA ARG A 43 -7.39 2.51 -9.95
C ARG A 43 -7.23 1.00 -9.73
N LEU A 44 -6.20 0.57 -9.00
CA LEU A 44 -6.06 -0.84 -8.60
C LEU A 44 -7.24 -1.32 -7.75
N GLN A 45 -7.64 -0.54 -6.74
CA GLN A 45 -8.75 -0.88 -5.86
C GLN A 45 -10.08 -1.05 -6.60
N ASN A 46 -10.35 -0.17 -7.57
CA ASN A 46 -11.61 -0.11 -8.29
C ASN A 46 -11.68 -1.06 -9.50
N ALA A 47 -10.55 -1.60 -9.94
CA ALA A 47 -10.52 -2.57 -11.02
C ALA A 47 -11.07 -3.92 -10.52
N ASP A 48 -12.11 -4.40 -11.19
CA ASP A 48 -12.87 -5.58 -10.76
C ASP A 48 -11.98 -6.81 -10.56
N GLY A 49 -12.00 -7.37 -9.34
CA GLY A 49 -11.21 -8.54 -8.95
C GLY A 49 -9.71 -8.30 -8.75
N VAL A 50 -9.21 -7.07 -8.89
CA VAL A 50 -7.76 -6.77 -8.84
C VAL A 50 -7.26 -6.67 -7.40
N LYS A 51 -8.03 -6.09 -6.47
CA LYS A 51 -7.63 -6.00 -5.06
C LYS A 51 -7.45 -7.39 -4.42
N GLU A 52 -8.17 -8.40 -4.90
CA GLU A 52 -8.13 -9.77 -4.40
C GLU A 52 -6.83 -10.49 -4.75
N ILE A 53 -6.17 -10.08 -5.84
CA ILE A 53 -4.88 -10.62 -6.28
C ILE A 53 -3.69 -9.74 -5.86
N VAL A 54 -3.94 -8.63 -5.17
CA VAL A 54 -2.93 -7.67 -4.69
C VAL A 54 -2.89 -7.64 -3.17
N ASN A 55 -1.75 -8.01 -2.61
CA ASN A 55 -1.41 -7.71 -1.22
C ASN A 55 -0.81 -6.30 -1.15
N LEU A 56 -1.62 -5.29 -0.80
CA LEU A 56 -1.17 -3.91 -0.69
C LEU A 56 -0.56 -3.64 0.69
N ARG A 57 0.67 -3.13 0.71
CA ARG A 57 1.36 -2.63 1.90
C ARG A 57 1.63 -1.15 1.73
N LEU A 58 1.21 -0.35 2.70
CA LEU A 58 1.52 1.07 2.79
C LEU A 58 2.41 1.28 4.02
N ILE A 59 3.60 1.85 3.81
CA ILE A 59 4.61 2.09 4.85
C ILE A 59 4.85 3.61 4.93
N PRO A 60 4.07 4.33 5.76
CA PRO A 60 4.26 5.76 5.97
C PRO A 60 5.49 5.98 6.85
N TYR A 61 6.56 6.49 6.26
CA TYR A 61 7.80 6.91 6.93
C TYR A 61 8.65 7.75 5.97
N GLY A 62 8.91 7.18 4.79
CA GLY A 62 9.63 7.82 3.69
C GLY A 62 11.01 8.33 4.07
N ASN A 63 11.30 9.61 3.82
CA ASN A 63 12.58 10.23 4.13
C ASN A 63 12.66 10.78 5.57
N ALA A 64 11.73 10.42 6.45
CA ALA A 64 11.84 10.74 7.87
C ALA A 64 13.15 10.18 8.44
N ARG A 65 13.60 10.79 9.53
CA ARG A 65 14.76 10.34 10.32
C ARG A 65 14.30 10.09 11.74
N GLU A 66 14.96 9.17 12.41
CA GLU A 66 14.72 8.91 13.83
C GLU A 66 15.99 9.09 14.67
N LYS A 67 15.79 9.44 15.93
CA LYS A 67 16.83 9.45 16.95
C LYS A 67 16.26 8.92 18.26
N GLU A 68 16.93 7.96 18.87
CA GLU A 68 16.57 7.49 20.21
C GLU A 68 16.91 8.55 21.26
N GLN A 69 15.92 8.88 22.12
CA GLN A 69 16.05 9.82 23.23
C GLN A 69 15.21 9.32 24.40
N GLY A 70 15.86 9.02 25.53
CA GLY A 70 15.18 8.62 26.77
C GLY A 70 14.33 7.35 26.63
N GLY A 71 14.75 6.39 25.79
CA GLY A 71 14.05 5.13 25.55
C GLY A 71 12.84 5.24 24.60
N LYS A 72 12.69 6.37 23.88
CA LYS A 72 11.71 6.54 22.79
C LYS A 72 12.40 7.08 21.55
N TYR A 73 11.80 6.85 20.38
CA TYR A 73 12.28 7.42 19.13
C TYR A 73 11.64 8.78 18.86
N VAL A 74 12.45 9.77 18.54
CA VAL A 74 11.98 11.08 18.07
C VAL A 74 12.15 11.14 16.56
N PHE A 75 11.05 11.38 15.85
CA PHE A 75 11.02 11.42 14.39
C PHE A 75 11.13 12.86 13.88
N THR A 76 11.87 13.06 12.81
CA THR A 76 12.00 14.33 12.08
C THR A 76 11.65 14.09 10.62
N CYS A 77 10.63 14.80 10.14
CA CYS A 77 10.07 14.63 8.80
C CYS A 77 10.41 15.81 7.89
N GLN A 78 10.44 15.60 6.56
CA GLN A 78 10.89 16.61 5.60
C GLN A 78 9.93 17.81 5.51
N HIS A 79 8.63 17.56 5.63
CA HIS A 79 7.58 18.57 5.58
C HIS A 79 7.11 19.01 6.99
N GLY A 80 7.94 18.78 8.01
CA GLY A 80 7.72 19.22 9.39
C GLY A 80 6.84 18.27 10.22
N GLU A 81 6.46 18.70 11.43
CA GLU A 81 5.73 17.87 12.40
C GLU A 81 4.39 17.35 11.89
N LYS A 82 3.71 18.12 11.04
CA LYS A 82 2.46 17.71 10.40
C LYS A 82 2.57 16.44 9.56
N GLU A 83 3.72 16.21 8.91
CA GLU A 83 3.97 14.99 8.17
C GLU A 83 4.22 13.83 9.12
N CYS A 84 4.99 14.04 10.17
CA CYS A 84 5.19 13.02 11.20
C CYS A 84 3.86 12.62 11.86
N GLU A 85 2.99 13.58 12.17
CA GLU A 85 1.64 13.32 12.67
C GLU A 85 0.79 12.60 11.62
N GLY A 86 0.83 13.03 10.35
CA GLY A 86 0.11 12.39 9.25
C GLY A 86 0.53 10.93 9.03
N ASN A 87 1.84 10.66 9.03
CA ASN A 87 2.40 9.31 8.90
C ASN A 87 1.91 8.42 10.06
N ALA A 88 1.92 8.94 11.29
CA ALA A 88 1.40 8.22 12.46
C ALA A 88 -0.11 7.96 12.38
N ILE A 89 -0.91 8.93 11.91
CA ILE A 89 -2.36 8.77 11.72
C ILE A 89 -2.66 7.66 10.72
N GLU A 90 -1.99 7.66 9.58
CA GLU A 90 -2.20 6.65 8.53
C GLU A 90 -1.75 5.25 9.00
N GLN A 91 -0.60 5.16 9.67
CA GLN A 91 -0.16 3.90 10.29
C GLN A 91 -1.16 3.39 11.33
N CYS A 92 -1.74 4.29 12.13
CA CYS A 92 -2.77 3.93 13.10
C CYS A 92 -4.07 3.47 12.44
N LEU A 93 -4.47 4.04 11.30
CA LEU A 93 -5.60 3.54 10.51
C LEU A 93 -5.35 2.12 10.02
N ILE A 94 -4.19 1.88 9.38
CA ILE A 94 -3.80 0.55 8.89
C ILE A 94 -3.81 -0.48 10.02
N THR A 95 -3.23 -0.12 11.17
CA THR A 95 -3.16 -0.98 12.36
C THR A 95 -4.55 -1.25 12.94
N THR A 96 -5.42 -0.24 13.01
CA THR A 96 -6.76 -0.36 13.59
C THR A 96 -7.68 -1.23 12.73
N TYR A 97 -7.57 -1.10 11.41
CA TYR A 97 -8.32 -1.93 10.46
C TYR A 97 -7.74 -3.35 10.32
N GLY A 98 -6.45 -3.54 10.61
CA GLY A 98 -5.74 -4.82 10.49
C GLY A 98 -5.39 -5.23 9.06
N ASN A 99 -5.76 -4.41 8.07
CA ASN A 99 -5.47 -4.62 6.65
C ASN A 99 -5.54 -3.28 5.90
N THR A 100 -4.58 -3.07 4.99
CA THR A 100 -4.45 -1.84 4.21
C THR A 100 -5.69 -1.56 3.35
N TRP A 101 -6.23 -2.57 2.65
CA TRP A 101 -7.40 -2.34 1.78
C TRP A 101 -8.65 -1.91 2.55
N SER A 102 -8.77 -2.29 3.83
CA SER A 102 -9.87 -1.89 4.70
C SER A 102 -9.73 -0.44 5.20
N ALA A 103 -8.50 0.05 5.34
CA ALA A 103 -8.20 1.44 5.70
C ALA A 103 -8.12 2.39 4.49
N PHE A 104 -8.09 1.85 3.28
CA PHE A 104 -7.63 2.57 2.10
C PHE A 104 -8.52 3.75 1.72
N ALA A 105 -9.84 3.66 1.95
CA ALA A 105 -10.75 4.77 1.65
C ALA A 105 -10.47 6.00 2.53
N GLU A 106 -10.21 5.79 3.82
CA GLU A 106 -9.83 6.84 4.77
C GLU A 106 -8.45 7.41 4.45
N ILE A 107 -7.49 6.56 4.05
CA ILE A 107 -6.14 7.01 3.63
C ILE A 107 -6.25 7.88 2.38
N VAL A 108 -6.98 7.47 1.35
CA VAL A 108 -7.21 8.30 0.15
C VAL A 108 -7.87 9.63 0.50
N CYS A 109 -8.79 9.65 1.47
CA CYS A 109 -9.37 10.89 1.97
C CYS A 109 -8.33 11.76 2.67
N LEU A 110 -7.52 11.20 3.56
CA LEU A 110 -6.47 11.91 4.29
C LEU A 110 -5.46 12.55 3.34
N GLU A 111 -4.98 11.81 2.35
CA GLU A 111 -4.04 12.32 1.35
C GLU A 111 -4.63 13.52 0.58
N LYS A 112 -5.93 13.51 0.28
CA LYS A 112 -6.63 14.67 -0.31
C LYS A 112 -6.73 15.85 0.66
N GLN A 113 -6.96 15.60 1.94
CA GLN A 113 -7.04 16.63 2.97
C GLN A 113 -5.66 17.27 3.22
N PHE A 114 -4.60 16.47 3.35
CA PHE A 114 -3.23 16.94 3.50
C PHE A 114 -2.79 17.77 2.29
N ARG A 115 -3.09 17.30 1.07
CA ARG A 115 -2.88 18.09 -0.17
C ARG A 115 -3.61 19.43 -0.17
N SER A 116 -4.78 19.49 0.46
CA SER A 116 -5.60 20.71 0.57
C SER A 116 -5.21 21.59 1.78
N GLY A 117 -4.17 21.21 2.52
CA GLY A 117 -3.64 21.97 3.66
C GLY A 117 -4.34 21.73 5.00
N ALA A 118 -5.26 20.76 5.10
CA ALA A 118 -5.75 20.31 6.41
C ALA A 118 -4.71 19.39 7.06
N GLU A 119 -4.59 19.43 8.38
CA GLU A 119 -3.52 18.72 9.11
C GLU A 119 -4.09 17.93 10.30
N GLY A 120 -3.35 16.90 10.74
CA GLY A 120 -3.57 16.19 11.99
C GLY A 120 -5.01 15.74 12.25
N SER A 121 -5.47 15.93 13.49
CA SER A 121 -6.83 15.57 13.92
C SER A 121 -7.96 16.25 13.10
N ARG A 122 -7.73 17.41 12.47
CA ARG A 122 -8.75 18.07 11.64
C ARG A 122 -9.00 17.27 10.36
N ALA A 123 -7.92 16.89 9.67
CA ALA A 123 -8.01 16.03 8.49
C ALA A 123 -8.66 14.69 8.85
N LEU A 124 -8.20 14.03 9.91
CA LEU A 124 -8.75 12.75 10.38
C LEU A 124 -10.25 12.82 10.68
N SER A 125 -10.70 13.85 11.38
CA SER A 125 -12.13 13.99 11.74
C SER A 125 -13.03 14.26 10.53
N SER A 126 -12.48 14.80 9.43
CA SER A 126 -13.23 14.97 8.18
C SER A 126 -13.36 13.67 7.38
N CYS A 127 -12.38 12.76 7.51
CA CYS A 127 -12.34 11.50 6.77
C CYS A 127 -13.00 10.33 7.50
N VAL A 128 -13.04 10.36 8.83
CA VAL A 128 -13.57 9.26 9.65
C VAL A 128 -14.86 9.68 10.34
N GLN A 129 -16.00 9.24 9.79
CA GLN A 129 -17.33 9.54 10.32
C GLN A 129 -17.73 8.64 11.49
N ASN A 130 -17.21 7.41 11.54
CA ASN A 130 -17.47 6.49 12.64
C ASN A 130 -16.72 6.95 13.90
N LYS A 131 -17.47 7.36 14.93
CA LYS A 131 -16.90 7.89 16.18
C LYS A 131 -16.03 6.88 16.94
N GLU A 132 -16.40 5.61 16.92
CA GLU A 132 -15.62 4.56 17.59
C GLU A 132 -14.25 4.40 16.92
N LEU A 133 -14.23 4.32 15.58
CA LEU A 133 -13.00 4.26 14.81
C LEU A 133 -12.14 5.51 15.01
N LEU A 134 -12.75 6.70 14.93
CA LEU A 134 -12.07 7.97 15.15
C LEU A 134 -11.37 8.00 16.52
N ASN A 135 -12.05 7.54 17.57
CA ASN A 135 -11.49 7.48 18.91
C ASN A 135 -10.35 6.45 19.02
N LYS A 136 -10.49 5.28 18.40
CA LYS A 136 -9.42 4.26 18.35
C LYS A 136 -8.16 4.80 17.67
N VAL A 137 -8.30 5.46 16.52
CA VAL A 137 -7.17 6.06 15.80
C VAL A 137 -6.52 7.17 16.61
N LYS A 138 -7.31 8.10 17.19
CA LYS A 138 -6.78 9.15 18.07
C LYS A 138 -6.01 8.59 19.26
N SER A 139 -6.55 7.55 19.90
CA SER A 139 -5.88 6.86 21.01
C SER A 139 -4.61 6.13 20.57
N CYS A 140 -4.57 5.61 19.34
CA CYS A 140 -3.37 4.99 18.79
C CYS A 140 -2.26 6.03 18.60
N VAL A 141 -2.58 7.19 18.01
CA VAL A 141 -1.60 8.26 17.71
C VAL A 141 -0.93 8.80 18.98
N THR A 142 -1.66 8.87 20.09
CA THR A 142 -1.10 9.32 21.39
C THR A 142 -0.53 8.20 22.24
N GLY A 143 -0.70 6.94 21.84
CA GLY A 143 -0.25 5.77 22.59
C GLY A 143 1.21 5.42 22.32
N ASP A 144 1.88 4.78 23.28
CA ASP A 144 3.30 4.42 23.15
C ASP A 144 3.58 3.44 22.00
N LYS A 145 2.59 2.61 21.64
CA LYS A 145 2.74 1.59 20.59
C LYS A 145 3.06 2.19 19.22
N ILE A 146 2.53 3.37 18.90
CA ILE A 146 2.81 4.00 17.60
C ILE A 146 4.29 4.35 17.44
N ASN A 147 5.00 4.65 18.53
CA ASN A 147 6.42 4.94 18.50
C ASN A 147 7.23 3.73 18.01
N SER A 148 6.95 2.55 18.58
CA SER A 148 7.58 1.29 18.16
C SER A 148 7.23 0.93 16.72
N ILE A 149 5.98 1.10 16.29
CA ILE A 149 5.57 0.79 14.91
C ILE A 149 6.24 1.73 13.91
N MET A 150 6.33 3.03 14.22
CA MET A 150 7.02 3.99 13.36
C MET A 150 8.53 3.70 13.27
N HIS A 151 9.14 3.20 14.35
CA HIS A 151 10.50 2.69 14.33
C HIS A 151 10.63 1.42 13.47
N GLU A 152 9.69 0.48 13.55
CA GLU A 152 9.65 -0.69 12.66
C GLU A 152 9.57 -0.27 11.19
N ASN A 153 8.74 0.73 10.86
CA ASN A 153 8.68 1.32 9.52
C ASN A 153 10.02 1.95 9.11
N ALA A 154 10.71 2.62 10.03
CA ALA A 154 12.04 3.19 9.80
C ALA A 154 13.06 2.11 9.44
N GLN A 155 13.10 1.03 10.23
CA GLN A 155 14.01 -0.09 10.05
C GLN A 155 13.72 -0.84 8.74
N GLU A 156 12.45 -1.07 8.41
CA GLU A 156 12.05 -1.67 7.14
C GLU A 156 12.49 -0.79 5.95
N THR A 157 12.24 0.52 6.03
CA THR A 157 12.60 1.47 4.98
C THR A 157 14.12 1.57 4.80
N ALA A 158 14.90 1.49 5.88
CA ALA A 158 16.36 1.49 5.85
C ALA A 158 16.96 0.21 5.24
N GLN A 159 16.22 -0.92 5.28
CA GLN A 159 16.66 -2.20 4.74
C GLN A 159 16.40 -2.38 3.24
N LEU A 160 15.71 -1.43 2.60
CA LEU A 160 15.43 -1.45 1.16
C LEU A 160 16.70 -1.67 0.34
N GLN A 161 16.60 -2.55 -0.66
CA GLN A 161 17.68 -2.85 -1.60
C GLN A 161 17.18 -2.62 -3.05
N PRO A 162 17.74 -1.64 -3.78
CA PRO A 162 18.70 -0.63 -3.30
C PRO A 162 18.06 0.31 -2.26
N PRO A 163 18.87 1.02 -1.44
CA PRO A 163 18.36 2.05 -0.55
C PRO A 163 17.55 3.08 -1.34
N HIS A 164 16.37 3.45 -0.83
CA HIS A 164 15.53 4.45 -1.46
C HIS A 164 16.27 5.79 -1.57
N LYS A 165 16.08 6.49 -2.68
CA LYS A 165 16.72 7.80 -2.96
C LYS A 165 15.72 8.95 -3.01
N TYR A 166 14.45 8.62 -3.03
CA TYR A 166 13.31 9.53 -3.12
C TYR A 166 12.06 8.78 -2.64
N VAL A 167 10.97 9.52 -2.47
CA VAL A 167 9.63 8.97 -2.32
C VAL A 167 8.70 9.62 -3.36
N PRO A 168 7.64 8.94 -3.82
CA PRO A 168 7.23 7.57 -3.48
C PRO A 168 8.25 6.52 -3.94
N TRP A 169 8.44 5.47 -3.13
CA TRP A 169 9.28 4.33 -3.47
C TRP A 169 8.42 3.07 -3.59
N LEU A 170 8.18 2.64 -4.83
CA LEU A 170 7.27 1.55 -5.16
C LEU A 170 8.04 0.24 -5.32
N VAL A 171 7.64 -0.78 -4.56
CA VAL A 171 8.23 -2.11 -4.62
C VAL A 171 7.15 -3.13 -4.98
N ILE A 172 7.38 -3.90 -6.04
CA ILE A 172 6.47 -4.96 -6.49
C ILE A 172 7.21 -6.30 -6.44
N ASP A 173 6.66 -7.25 -5.67
CA ASP A 173 7.26 -8.57 -5.41
C ASP A 173 8.74 -8.48 -4.99
N GLY A 174 9.05 -7.52 -4.12
CA GLY A 174 10.39 -7.29 -3.56
C GLY A 174 11.35 -6.54 -4.49
N GLN A 175 10.92 -6.14 -5.68
CA GLN A 175 11.73 -5.36 -6.62
C GLN A 175 11.27 -3.91 -6.67
N HIS A 176 12.21 -2.96 -6.51
CA HIS A 176 11.92 -1.55 -6.74
C HIS A 176 11.55 -1.31 -8.20
N ILE A 177 10.48 -0.55 -8.42
CA ILE A 177 9.95 -0.20 -9.73
C ILE A 177 10.15 1.30 -9.94
N GLU A 178 11.16 1.66 -10.73
CA GLU A 178 11.44 3.07 -11.08
C GLU A 178 10.41 3.61 -12.08
N ASP A 179 10.00 2.78 -13.04
CA ASP A 179 9.08 3.17 -14.10
C ASP A 179 8.09 2.02 -14.40
N TYR A 180 6.81 2.35 -14.38
CA TYR A 180 5.71 1.46 -14.75
C TYR A 180 4.88 2.00 -15.94
N GLY A 181 5.39 3.00 -16.66
CA GLY A 181 4.80 3.55 -17.88
C GLY A 181 3.45 4.24 -17.69
N ASP A 182 3.25 4.88 -16.52
CA ASP A 182 2.01 5.57 -16.09
C ASP A 182 0.75 4.68 -15.99
N ASP A 183 0.89 3.35 -16.12
CA ASP A 183 -0.20 2.38 -15.99
C ASP A 183 0.13 1.29 -14.96
N LEU A 184 0.08 1.67 -13.67
CA LEU A 184 0.33 0.73 -12.57
C LEU A 184 -0.61 -0.49 -12.62
N LEU A 185 -1.87 -0.28 -13.01
CA LEU A 185 -2.85 -1.36 -13.15
C LEU A 185 -2.41 -2.37 -14.23
N GLY A 186 -2.10 -1.88 -15.43
CA GLY A 186 -1.56 -2.72 -16.49
C GLY A 186 -0.27 -3.42 -16.09
N TYR A 187 0.62 -2.73 -15.37
CA TYR A 187 1.89 -3.26 -14.88
C TYR A 187 1.71 -4.43 -13.90
N VAL A 188 0.81 -4.28 -12.92
CA VAL A 188 0.44 -5.33 -11.95
C VAL A 188 -0.25 -6.48 -12.66
N CYS A 189 -1.25 -6.19 -13.50
CA CYS A 189 -1.99 -7.21 -14.23
C CYS A 189 -1.10 -8.04 -15.18
N ALA A 190 -0.10 -7.44 -15.83
CA ALA A 190 0.83 -8.14 -16.69
C ALA A 190 1.70 -9.16 -15.93
N ARG A 191 2.01 -8.87 -14.65
CA ARG A 191 2.85 -9.72 -13.79
C ARG A 191 2.08 -10.84 -13.10
N TYR A 192 0.76 -10.74 -13.02
CA TYR A 192 -0.04 -11.76 -12.36
C TYR A 192 -0.05 -13.06 -13.19
N LYS A 193 0.43 -14.14 -12.56
CA LYS A 193 0.59 -15.46 -13.20
C LYS A 193 -0.66 -16.32 -13.13
N GLY A 194 -1.64 -15.94 -12.30
CA GLY A 194 -2.91 -16.65 -12.16
C GLY A 194 -3.95 -16.25 -13.22
N THR A 195 -5.18 -16.73 -13.03
CA THR A 195 -6.33 -16.31 -13.83
C THR A 195 -6.58 -14.83 -13.63
N LYS A 196 -6.31 -14.03 -14.67
CA LYS A 196 -6.45 -12.56 -14.59
C LYS A 196 -7.91 -12.18 -14.33
N PRO A 197 -8.18 -11.34 -13.30
CA PRO A 197 -9.52 -10.85 -13.01
C PRO A 197 -10.04 -9.94 -14.14
N ALA A 198 -11.34 -9.65 -14.14
CA ALA A 198 -11.97 -8.86 -15.20
C ALA A 198 -11.35 -7.46 -15.33
N GLY A 199 -10.98 -6.82 -14.21
CA GLY A 199 -10.30 -5.53 -14.18
C GLY A 199 -8.89 -5.53 -14.80
N CYS A 200 -8.29 -6.70 -15.01
CA CYS A 200 -7.03 -6.84 -15.75
C CYS A 200 -7.21 -6.99 -17.26
N ARG A 201 -8.44 -7.19 -17.74
CA ARG A 201 -8.73 -7.18 -19.17
C ARG A 201 -8.67 -5.73 -19.61
N ARG A 202 -7.67 -5.36 -20.41
CA ARG A 202 -7.60 -4.04 -21.04
C ARG A 202 -8.99 -3.71 -21.57
N SER A 203 -9.53 -2.53 -21.24
CA SER A 203 -10.59 -1.94 -22.06
C SER A 203 -10.01 -1.93 -23.48
N ASN A 204 -10.59 -2.75 -24.37
CA ASN A 204 -10.20 -2.81 -25.77
C ASN A 204 -10.46 -1.44 -26.41
N ARG A 205 -9.53 -0.49 -26.25
CA ARG A 205 -9.36 0.57 -27.23
C ARG A 205 -8.71 -0.08 -28.45
N ALA A 206 -9.58 -0.50 -29.35
CA ALA A 206 -9.35 -0.75 -30.77
C ALA A 206 -8.31 -1.83 -31.15
N ASN A 207 -8.76 -3.08 -31.23
CA ASN A 207 -8.48 -3.85 -32.45
C ASN A 207 -9.42 -3.32 -33.54
N VAL A 208 -9.04 -2.21 -34.19
CA VAL A 208 -9.55 -1.96 -35.55
C VAL A 208 -8.85 -2.98 -36.41
N CYS A 209 -9.57 -4.02 -36.82
CA CYS A 209 -9.17 -4.78 -38.01
C CYS A 209 -9.20 -3.78 -39.18
N LEU A 210 -8.03 -3.28 -39.58
CA LEU A 210 -7.88 -2.70 -40.91
C LEU A 210 -7.74 -3.90 -41.84
N ASN A 211 -8.82 -4.17 -42.57
CA ASN A 211 -8.79 -5.03 -43.74
C ASN A 211 -8.08 -4.26 -44.86
N GLU A 212 -7.01 -4.83 -45.39
CA GLU A 212 -6.63 -4.72 -46.80
C GLU A 212 -6.66 -6.13 -47.40
#